data_AF-K1WS90-F1
#
_entry.id   AF-K1WS90-F1
#
_cell.length_a   1.000
_cell.length_b   1.000
_cell.length_c   1.000
_cell.angle_alpha   90.00
_cell.angle_beta   90.00
_cell.angle_gamma   90.00
#
_symmetry.space_group_name_H-M   'P 1'
#
loop_
_entity.id
_entity.type
_entity.pdbx_description
1 polymer ?
#
loop_
_entity_poly.entity_id
_entity_poly.type
_entity_poly.pdbx_seq_one_letter_code
_entity_poly.pdbx_strand_id
1 'polypeptide(L)'
;MLDFTSGTKHQPKCDVTHGVMGHLDPKQPPVKRKPFASILAQRFVQKVELVLPEELYEIIKKDLSTDFAKPVYSRVILSLSALLEGEFFNEYIKRGNVLMLSEGRTDVDNVYCLKEGVLTLHLDRESYERAGLVGKPDGIKGKRGTKPRWVVEIELRSPSMLHGKKGFDRIVYAFKNVLKKPVTWLFVDLGEKTITPSPIEPHFPIKKTAIPTAQEMKVNVPSLLPPTDVDKAYGADFEDYAVETQEWLSLVLLGSPRIDPDDKIDSALSRYVLPGDTLTACKLRKFFGKRQALCDFEAA
;
A
#
# COMPACT_ATOMS: atom_id res chain seq x y z
N MET A 1 -3.59 -20.80 -37.07
CA MET A 1 -2.49 -19.98 -36.51
C MET A 1 -3.15 -18.80 -35.84
N LEU A 2 -3.21 -18.79 -34.51
CA LEU A 2 -3.86 -17.71 -33.77
C LEU A 2 -2.84 -16.58 -33.62
N ASP A 3 -2.97 -15.55 -34.44
CA ASP A 3 -2.16 -14.34 -34.35
C ASP A 3 -2.61 -13.54 -33.12
N PHE A 4 -1.82 -13.63 -32.05
CA PHE A 4 -1.97 -12.75 -30.90
C PHE A 4 -1.35 -11.39 -31.24
N THR A 5 -2.17 -10.35 -31.15
CA THR A 5 -1.74 -8.95 -31.37
C THR A 5 -0.62 -8.58 -30.41
N SER A 6 0.57 -8.31 -30.94
CA SER A 6 1.68 -7.69 -30.22
C SER A 6 1.29 -6.26 -29.83
N GLY A 7 0.87 -6.03 -28.58
CA GLY A 7 0.51 -4.67 -28.19
C GLY A 7 -0.31 -4.47 -26.91
N THR A 8 -0.27 -5.38 -25.94
CA THR A 8 -0.58 -5.02 -24.55
C THR A 8 0.72 -5.04 -23.79
N LYS A 9 1.22 -3.86 -23.39
CA LYS A 9 2.24 -3.78 -22.33
C LYS A 9 1.59 -4.37 -21.07
N HIS A 10 1.67 -5.68 -20.91
CA HIS A 10 1.43 -6.32 -19.63
C HIS A 10 2.50 -5.76 -18.70
N GLN A 11 2.13 -4.80 -17.86
CA GLN A 11 3.02 -4.40 -16.78
C GLN A 11 3.25 -5.64 -15.93
N PRO A 12 4.51 -5.97 -15.58
CA PRO A 12 4.80 -7.10 -14.72
C PRO A 12 4.01 -6.91 -13.42
N LYS A 13 3.27 -7.95 -13.02
CA LYS A 13 2.47 -7.94 -11.78
C LYS A 13 3.31 -8.27 -10.55
N CYS A 14 4.48 -8.86 -10.75
CA CYS A 14 5.44 -9.23 -9.73
C CYS A 14 6.85 -8.91 -10.25
N ASP A 15 7.63 -8.20 -9.43
CA ASP A 15 9.05 -7.97 -9.68
C ASP A 15 9.85 -8.79 -8.67
N VAL A 16 10.70 -9.70 -9.15
CA VAL A 16 11.58 -10.50 -8.30
C VAL A 16 13.02 -10.05 -8.49
N THR A 17 13.78 -10.00 -7.39
CA THR A 17 15.19 -9.65 -7.42
C THR A 17 15.92 -10.55 -6.44
N HIS A 18 16.95 -11.22 -6.93
CA HIS A 18 17.86 -12.03 -6.13
C HIS A 18 19.25 -11.39 -6.12
N GLY A 19 19.92 -11.42 -4.97
CA GLY A 19 21.28 -10.93 -4.82
C GLY A 19 21.68 -10.71 -3.37
N VAL A 20 22.95 -10.38 -3.17
CA VAL A 20 23.50 -10.08 -1.85
C VAL A 20 23.19 -8.62 -1.49
N MET A 21 22.60 -8.39 -0.33
CA MET A 21 22.50 -7.05 0.23
C MET A 21 23.86 -6.62 0.78
N GLY A 22 24.37 -5.47 0.33
CA GLY A 22 25.56 -4.86 0.93
C GLY A 22 25.29 -4.41 2.38
N HIS A 23 26.33 -3.92 3.07
CA HIS A 23 26.16 -3.38 4.41
C HIS A 23 25.10 -2.26 4.41
N LEU A 24 24.08 -2.42 5.26
CA LEU A 24 22.98 -1.47 5.41
C LEU A 24 23.24 -0.65 6.67
N ASP A 25 23.35 0.67 6.52
CA ASP A 25 23.21 1.60 7.64
C ASP A 25 21.71 1.86 7.86
N PRO A 26 21.12 1.45 9.00
CA PRO A 26 19.71 1.71 9.30
C PRO A 26 19.35 3.20 9.30
N LYS A 27 20.32 4.08 9.54
CA LYS A 27 20.12 5.54 9.54
C LYS A 27 20.14 6.14 8.13
N GLN A 28 20.70 5.42 7.16
CA GLN A 28 20.85 5.86 5.77
C GLN A 28 20.51 4.73 4.79
N PRO A 29 19.23 4.27 4.76
CA PRO A 29 18.84 3.21 3.85
C PRO A 29 18.99 3.68 2.37
N PRO A 30 19.42 2.81 1.45
CA PRO A 30 19.52 3.16 0.04
C PRO A 30 18.16 3.59 -0.52
N VAL A 31 18.05 4.74 -1.19
CA VAL A 31 16.75 5.21 -1.73
C VAL A 31 16.55 4.92 -3.21
N LYS A 32 17.63 4.74 -3.97
CA LYS A 32 17.60 4.57 -5.44
C LYS A 32 17.80 3.13 -5.90
N ARG A 33 18.32 2.25 -5.04
CA ARG A 33 18.64 0.86 -5.40
C ARG A 33 17.46 -0.06 -5.08
N LYS A 34 17.28 -1.09 -5.89
CA LYS A 34 16.36 -2.19 -5.56
C LYS A 34 16.90 -2.96 -4.34
N PRO A 35 16.05 -3.47 -3.45
CA PRO A 35 14.58 -3.41 -3.48
C PRO A 35 13.98 -2.12 -2.88
N PHE A 36 14.79 -1.29 -2.21
CA PHE A 36 14.31 -0.11 -1.47
C PHE A 36 13.55 0.90 -2.32
N ALA A 37 14.02 1.19 -3.54
CA ALA A 37 13.31 2.07 -4.46
C ALA A 37 11.89 1.57 -4.78
N SER A 38 11.71 0.25 -4.92
CA SER A 38 10.40 -0.36 -5.18
C SER A 38 9.48 -0.27 -3.96
N ILE A 39 10.03 -0.41 -2.75
CA ILE A 39 9.29 -0.27 -1.49
C ILE A 39 8.86 1.19 -1.29
N LEU A 40 9.78 2.15 -1.45
CA LEU A 40 9.53 3.58 -1.29
C LEU A 40 8.56 4.15 -2.34
N ALA A 41 8.47 3.51 -3.51
CA ALA A 41 7.51 3.88 -4.54
C ALA A 41 6.05 3.58 -4.14
N GLN A 42 5.82 2.66 -3.19
CA GLN A 42 4.49 2.36 -2.68
C GLN A 42 3.99 3.51 -1.79
N ARG A 43 2.88 4.12 -2.17
CA ARG A 43 2.33 5.29 -1.45
C ARG A 43 1.50 4.91 -0.23
N PHE A 44 0.62 3.94 -0.39
CA PHE A 44 -0.31 3.48 0.63
C PHE A 44 -0.15 1.98 0.78
N VAL A 45 0.25 1.53 1.98
CA VAL A 45 0.46 0.12 2.28
C VAL A 45 -0.62 -0.32 3.25
N GLN A 46 -1.54 -1.17 2.79
CA GLN A 46 -2.63 -1.68 3.61
C GLN A 46 -2.17 -2.74 4.61
N LYS A 47 -1.20 -3.57 4.20
CA LYS A 47 -0.80 -4.76 4.94
C LYS A 47 0.67 -5.07 4.69
N VAL A 48 1.38 -5.37 5.77
CA VAL A 48 2.73 -5.95 5.76
C VAL A 48 2.68 -7.21 6.60
N GLU A 49 3.19 -8.30 6.04
CA GLU A 49 3.33 -9.58 6.73
C GLU A 49 4.79 -10.02 6.59
N LEU A 50 5.39 -10.37 7.71
CA LEU A 50 6.74 -10.89 7.77
C LEU A 50 6.66 -12.37 8.17
N VAL A 51 7.26 -13.23 7.36
CA VAL A 51 7.38 -14.67 7.67
C VAL A 51 8.86 -14.97 7.86
N LEU A 52 9.18 -15.65 8.95
CA LEU A 52 10.55 -15.99 9.31
C LEU A 52 10.62 -17.32 10.06
N PRO A 53 11.76 -18.03 10.06
CA PRO A 53 11.97 -19.20 10.91
C PRO A 53 11.78 -18.85 12.40
N GLU A 54 11.23 -19.80 13.16
CA GLU A 54 10.97 -19.64 14.61
C GLU A 54 12.23 -19.21 15.36
N GLU A 55 13.37 -19.79 15.03
CA GLU A 55 14.66 -19.52 15.69
C GLU A 55 15.08 -18.06 15.49
N LEU A 56 14.89 -17.52 14.27
CA LEU A 56 15.20 -16.13 13.97
C LEU A 56 14.22 -15.20 14.69
N TYR A 57 12.93 -15.56 14.74
CA TYR A 57 11.93 -14.76 15.44
C TYR A 57 12.26 -14.64 16.91
N GLU A 58 12.65 -15.73 17.56
CA GLU A 58 13.02 -15.73 18.97
C GLU A 58 14.19 -14.80 19.29
N ILE A 59 15.12 -14.62 18.33
CA ILE A 59 16.23 -13.67 18.44
C ILE A 59 15.74 -12.22 18.34
N ILE A 60 14.91 -11.89 17.34
CA ILE A 60 14.55 -10.50 17.01
C ILE A 60 13.23 -10.01 17.63
N LYS A 61 12.45 -10.88 18.29
CA LYS A 61 11.09 -10.56 18.78
C LYS A 61 11.04 -9.35 19.71
N LYS A 62 12.10 -9.10 20.50
CA LYS A 62 12.18 -7.95 21.39
C LYS A 62 12.24 -6.66 20.59
N ASP A 63 13.11 -6.61 19.59
CA ASP A 63 13.27 -5.47 18.68
C ASP A 63 11.97 -5.25 17.88
N LEU A 64 11.37 -6.34 17.36
CA LEU A 64 10.07 -6.27 16.68
C LEU A 64 8.96 -5.67 17.56
N SER A 65 8.96 -5.95 18.86
CA SER A 65 7.93 -5.46 19.78
C SER A 65 8.16 -4.02 20.27
N THR A 66 9.42 -3.57 20.29
CA THR A 66 9.86 -2.30 20.86
C THR A 66 10.00 -1.22 19.79
N ASP A 67 10.55 -1.58 18.62
CA ASP A 67 10.95 -0.62 17.59
C ASP A 67 9.88 -0.44 16.50
N PHE A 68 8.94 -1.39 16.36
CA PHE A 68 7.83 -1.19 15.43
C PHE A 68 6.90 -0.12 15.97
N ALA A 69 6.83 0.99 15.22
CA ALA A 69 5.80 1.98 15.41
C ALA A 69 4.43 1.30 15.41
N LYS A 70 3.57 1.69 16.36
CA LYS A 70 2.18 1.27 16.46
C LYS A 70 1.32 2.41 15.93
N PRO A 71 1.23 2.60 14.60
CA PRO A 71 0.53 3.74 14.03
C PRO A 71 -0.93 3.73 14.47
N VAL A 72 -1.40 4.91 14.84
CA VAL A 72 -2.81 5.14 15.17
C VAL A 72 -3.49 5.69 13.93
N TYR A 73 -4.35 4.85 13.34
CA TYR A 73 -5.22 5.24 12.25
C TYR A 73 -6.47 5.90 12.82
N SER A 74 -6.93 6.96 12.19
CA SER A 74 -8.16 7.64 12.56
C SER A 74 -9.13 7.61 11.39
N ARG A 75 -10.38 7.18 11.64
CA ARG A 75 -11.50 7.45 10.73
C ARG A 75 -12.06 8.82 11.07
N VAL A 76 -12.14 9.71 10.09
CA VAL A 76 -12.71 11.04 10.30
C VAL A 76 -13.50 11.49 9.07
N ILE A 77 -14.63 12.16 9.28
CA ILE A 77 -15.45 12.68 8.18
C ILE A 77 -15.13 14.16 8.02
N LEU A 78 -14.54 14.52 6.87
CA LEU A 78 -14.09 15.89 6.57
C LEU A 78 -14.43 16.26 5.14
N SER A 79 -14.81 17.51 4.91
CA SER A 79 -14.83 18.09 3.56
C SER A 79 -13.41 18.46 3.12
N LEU A 80 -13.19 18.54 1.81
CA LEU A 80 -11.92 19.03 1.25
C LEU A 80 -11.63 20.47 1.68
N SER A 81 -12.66 21.29 1.90
CA SER A 81 -12.49 22.67 2.37
C SER A 81 -11.88 22.74 3.77
N ALA A 82 -12.21 21.79 4.65
CA ALA A 82 -11.66 21.72 6.00
C ALA A 82 -10.13 21.50 5.99
N LEU A 83 -9.60 20.85 4.94
CA LEU A 83 -8.15 20.65 4.80
C LEU A 83 -7.39 21.95 4.52
N LEU A 84 -8.08 22.99 4.03
CA LEU A 84 -7.50 24.28 3.64
C LEU A 84 -7.67 25.38 4.69
N GLU A 85 -8.30 25.07 5.82
CA GLU A 85 -8.73 26.05 6.81
C GLU A 85 -8.12 25.77 8.20
N GLY A 86 -7.94 26.85 8.96
CA GLY A 86 -7.59 26.81 10.37
C GLY A 86 -6.32 26.05 10.72
N GLU A 87 -6.35 25.43 11.89
CA GLU A 87 -5.23 24.69 12.47
C GLU A 87 -4.89 23.43 11.68
N PHE A 88 -5.85 22.82 10.97
CA PHE A 88 -5.58 21.64 10.15
C PHE A 88 -4.53 21.97 9.07
N PHE A 89 -4.74 23.06 8.33
CA PHE A 89 -3.83 23.47 7.27
C PHE A 89 -2.45 23.87 7.81
N ASN A 90 -2.40 24.57 8.95
CA ASN A 90 -1.12 25.04 9.49
C ASN A 90 -0.32 23.90 10.15
N GLU A 91 -0.96 23.10 10.98
CA GLU A 91 -0.28 22.08 11.78
C GLU A 91 -0.05 20.79 11.00
N TYR A 92 -1.01 20.30 10.21
CA TYR A 92 -0.83 19.04 9.47
C TYR A 92 -0.26 19.19 8.07
N ILE A 93 -0.65 20.24 7.34
CA ILE A 93 -0.20 20.43 5.96
C ILE A 93 1.14 21.14 5.91
N LYS A 94 1.27 22.32 6.54
CA LYS A 94 2.50 23.14 6.44
C LYS A 94 3.64 22.64 7.33
N ARG A 95 3.34 22.34 8.61
CA ARG A 95 4.36 21.98 9.61
C ARG A 95 4.54 20.48 9.77
N GLY A 96 3.44 19.73 9.78
CA GLY A 96 3.41 18.30 10.05
C GLY A 96 3.59 17.44 8.81
N ASN A 97 3.37 16.14 8.99
CA ASN A 97 3.35 15.17 7.92
C ASN A 97 2.20 14.21 8.17
N VAL A 98 1.20 14.23 7.29
CA VAL A 98 0.03 13.36 7.41
C VAL A 98 -0.15 12.55 6.14
N LEU A 99 -0.72 11.37 6.33
CA LEU A 99 -1.17 10.51 5.26
C LEU A 99 -2.69 10.41 5.35
N MET A 100 -3.38 10.73 4.25
CA MET A 100 -4.83 10.57 4.17
C MET A 100 -5.28 9.91 2.88
N LEU A 101 -6.30 9.08 2.99
CA LEU A 101 -6.98 8.42 1.88
C LEU A 101 -8.48 8.45 2.11
N SER A 102 -9.25 8.98 1.15
CA SER A 102 -10.71 8.92 1.23
C SER A 102 -11.24 7.54 0.89
N GLU A 103 -12.45 7.25 1.33
CA GLU A 103 -13.21 6.09 0.87
C GLU A 103 -13.52 6.15 -0.65
N GLY A 104 -13.84 4.99 -1.22
CA GLY A 104 -14.25 4.85 -2.62
C GLY A 104 -13.26 4.07 -3.49
N ARG A 105 -13.69 3.73 -4.71
CA ARG A 105 -12.85 3.06 -5.72
C ARG A 105 -12.47 4.04 -6.81
N THR A 106 -11.19 4.11 -7.17
CA THR A 106 -10.67 5.11 -8.13
C THR A 106 -11.26 4.99 -9.53
N ASP A 107 -11.79 3.83 -9.91
CA ASP A 107 -12.46 3.56 -11.18
C ASP A 107 -13.94 3.99 -11.20
N VAL A 108 -14.58 4.10 -10.05
CA VAL A 108 -16.04 4.36 -9.91
C VAL A 108 -16.34 5.68 -9.20
N ASP A 109 -15.64 5.99 -8.12
CA ASP A 109 -15.93 7.11 -7.23
C ASP A 109 -14.91 8.23 -7.41
N ASN A 110 -15.21 9.40 -6.84
CA ASN A 110 -14.20 10.43 -6.66
C ASN A 110 -13.38 10.09 -5.42
N VAL A 111 -12.09 9.88 -5.59
CA VAL A 111 -11.18 9.46 -4.51
C VAL A 111 -10.11 10.52 -4.33
N TYR A 112 -9.78 10.83 -3.09
CA TYR A 112 -8.83 11.86 -2.73
C TYR A 112 -7.74 11.26 -1.86
N CYS A 113 -6.50 11.67 -2.09
CA CYS A 113 -5.38 11.24 -1.26
C CYS A 113 -4.44 12.40 -0.97
N LEU A 114 -3.89 12.42 0.24
CA LEU A 114 -2.97 13.44 0.70
C LEU A 114 -1.71 12.74 1.21
N LYS A 115 -0.57 13.09 0.65
CA LYS A 115 0.74 12.60 1.09
C LYS A 115 1.76 13.72 0.93
N GLU A 116 2.58 13.95 1.96
CA GLU A 116 3.70 14.91 1.91
C GLU A 116 3.27 16.33 1.47
N GLY A 117 2.03 16.73 1.79
CA GLY A 117 1.48 18.03 1.41
C GLY A 117 0.97 18.13 -0.03
N VAL A 118 0.97 17.03 -0.79
CA VAL A 118 0.37 16.95 -2.12
C VAL A 118 -0.99 16.28 -2.03
N LEU A 119 -2.05 17.03 -2.34
CA LEU A 119 -3.42 16.56 -2.43
C LEU A 119 -3.71 16.13 -3.87
N THR A 120 -3.97 14.85 -4.08
CA THR A 120 -4.34 14.27 -5.37
C THR A 120 -5.84 13.98 -5.38
N LEU A 121 -6.54 14.45 -6.43
CA LEU A 121 -7.96 14.22 -6.64
C LEU A 121 -8.14 13.36 -7.88
N HIS A 122 -8.72 12.17 -7.70
CA HIS A 122 -9.22 11.34 -8.79
C HIS A 122 -10.68 11.70 -9.00
N LEU A 123 -10.99 12.30 -10.13
CA LEU A 123 -12.30 12.86 -10.44
C LEU A 123 -12.91 12.18 -11.66
N ASP A 124 -14.22 11.99 -11.62
CA ASP A 124 -15.01 11.79 -12.83
C ASP A 124 -15.04 13.05 -13.70
N ARG A 125 -15.55 12.87 -14.92
CA ARG A 125 -15.64 13.95 -15.90
C ARG A 125 -16.43 15.16 -15.38
N GLU A 126 -17.61 14.91 -14.81
CA GLU A 126 -18.54 15.96 -14.42
C GLU A 126 -17.94 16.82 -13.31
N SER A 127 -17.40 16.16 -12.28
CA SER A 127 -16.77 16.79 -11.12
C SER A 127 -15.53 17.57 -11.52
N TYR A 128 -14.72 17.03 -12.44
CA TYR A 128 -13.54 17.71 -12.97
C TYR A 128 -13.89 18.98 -13.76
N GLU A 129 -14.80 18.87 -14.73
CA GLU A 129 -15.21 20.01 -15.57
C GLU A 129 -15.86 21.12 -14.72
N ARG A 130 -16.68 20.75 -13.75
CA ARG A 130 -17.33 21.71 -12.83
C ARG A 130 -16.37 22.33 -11.82
N ALA A 131 -15.45 21.54 -11.26
CA ALA A 131 -14.44 22.06 -10.34
C ALA A 131 -13.49 23.02 -11.07
N GLY A 132 -13.31 22.80 -12.38
CA GLY A 132 -12.46 23.60 -13.23
C GLY A 132 -11.04 23.62 -12.69
N LEU A 133 -10.51 22.53 -12.16
CA LEU A 133 -9.12 22.47 -11.69
C LEU A 133 -8.22 22.01 -12.84
N VAL A 134 -6.92 22.34 -12.78
CA VAL A 134 -5.97 21.88 -13.80
C VAL A 134 -5.55 20.46 -13.48
N GLY A 135 -5.93 19.51 -14.32
CA GLY A 135 -5.58 18.10 -14.18
C GLY A 135 -5.17 17.45 -15.50
N LYS A 136 -4.77 16.19 -15.41
CA LYS A 136 -4.41 15.33 -16.54
C LYS A 136 -5.40 14.15 -16.64
N PRO A 137 -5.70 13.63 -17.83
CA PRO A 137 -6.51 12.43 -17.94
C PRO A 137 -5.81 11.25 -17.25
N ASP A 138 -6.59 10.46 -16.52
CA ASP A 138 -6.16 9.29 -15.77
C ASP A 138 -6.52 8.01 -16.54
N GLY A 139 -5.55 7.10 -16.68
CA GLY A 139 -5.69 5.84 -17.40
C GLY A 139 -5.31 5.85 -18.90
N ILE A 140 -5.30 4.66 -19.48
CA ILE A 140 -4.94 4.43 -20.89
C ILE A 140 -6.07 4.94 -21.77
N LYS A 141 -5.77 5.87 -22.69
CA LYS A 141 -6.70 6.33 -23.71
C LYS A 141 -7.27 5.13 -24.49
N GLY A 142 -8.56 4.84 -24.33
CA GLY A 142 -9.32 4.11 -25.36
C GLY A 142 -9.67 2.63 -25.13
N LYS A 143 -10.02 2.18 -23.92
CA LYS A 143 -10.84 0.96 -23.81
C LYS A 143 -12.33 1.31 -23.95
N ARG A 144 -13.02 0.65 -24.89
CA ARG A 144 -14.49 0.71 -25.03
C ARG A 144 -15.12 0.32 -23.68
N GLY A 145 -15.87 1.25 -23.07
CA GLY A 145 -16.66 1.00 -21.86
C GLY A 145 -16.16 1.63 -20.56
N THR A 146 -14.92 2.12 -20.48
CA THR A 146 -14.42 2.80 -19.27
C THR A 146 -14.71 4.31 -19.35
N LYS A 147 -15.40 4.86 -18.34
CA LYS A 147 -15.61 6.31 -18.23
C LYS A 147 -14.26 7.02 -18.07
N PRO A 148 -14.00 8.12 -18.80
CA PRO A 148 -12.75 8.85 -18.65
C PRO A 148 -12.66 9.45 -17.24
N ARG A 149 -11.45 9.44 -16.68
CA ARG A 149 -11.12 9.96 -15.35
C ARG A 149 -10.04 11.04 -15.47
N TRP A 150 -9.95 11.90 -14.47
CA TRP A 150 -8.94 12.95 -14.38
C TRP A 150 -8.25 12.92 -13.03
N VAL A 151 -6.94 13.16 -13.04
CA VAL A 151 -6.11 13.35 -11.85
C VAL A 151 -5.70 14.80 -11.76
N VAL A 152 -6.02 15.42 -10.63
CA VAL A 152 -5.60 16.77 -10.25
C VAL A 152 -4.63 16.64 -9.09
N GLU A 153 -3.41 17.14 -9.25
CA GLU A 153 -2.39 17.16 -8.19
C GLU A 153 -2.19 18.61 -7.71
N ILE A 154 -2.40 18.84 -6.41
CA ILE A 154 -2.32 20.15 -5.77
C ILE A 154 -1.24 20.10 -4.71
N GLU A 155 -0.15 20.82 -4.93
CA GLU A 155 0.90 20.98 -3.92
C GLU A 155 0.52 22.08 -2.92
N LEU A 156 -0.05 21.67 -1.79
CA LEU A 156 -0.60 22.56 -0.76
C LEU A 156 0.48 23.35 -0.01
N ARG A 157 1.74 22.93 -0.09
CA ARG A 157 2.90 23.61 0.52
C ARG A 157 3.53 24.67 -0.37
N SER A 158 3.10 24.77 -1.62
CA SER A 158 3.66 25.74 -2.56
C SER A 158 3.40 27.17 -2.07
N PRO A 159 4.35 28.12 -2.29
CA PRO A 159 4.13 29.54 -1.99
C PRO A 159 2.90 30.14 -2.68
N SER A 160 2.36 29.50 -3.71
CA SER A 160 1.11 29.92 -4.37
C SER A 160 -0.17 29.58 -3.59
N MET A 161 -0.09 28.76 -2.53
CA MET A 161 -1.22 28.27 -1.73
C MET A 161 -1.51 29.20 -0.55
N LEU A 162 -1.83 30.45 -0.88
CA LEU A 162 -2.15 31.50 0.07
C LEU A 162 -3.43 32.21 -0.37
N HIS A 163 -4.26 32.57 0.61
CA HIS A 163 -5.47 33.37 0.39
C HIS A 163 -5.16 34.65 -0.37
N GLY A 164 -5.99 34.99 -1.36
CA GLY A 164 -5.82 36.16 -2.22
C GLY A 164 -5.02 35.90 -3.50
N LYS A 165 -4.42 34.72 -3.64
CA LYS A 165 -3.87 34.27 -4.93
C LYS A 165 -4.97 33.56 -5.72
N LYS A 166 -5.20 34.02 -6.96
CA LYS A 166 -6.22 33.47 -7.88
C LYS A 166 -6.22 31.94 -7.98
N GLY A 167 -5.04 31.32 -7.96
CA GLY A 167 -4.90 29.86 -8.00
C GLY A 167 -5.47 29.17 -6.76
N PHE A 168 -5.13 29.68 -5.57
CA PHE A 168 -5.63 29.15 -4.32
C PHE A 168 -7.13 29.44 -4.12
N ASP A 169 -7.57 30.65 -4.47
CA ASP A 169 -8.99 31.03 -4.38
C ASP A 169 -9.87 30.14 -5.28
N ARG A 170 -9.36 29.72 -6.44
CA ARG A 170 -10.03 28.74 -7.33
C ARG A 170 -10.17 27.37 -6.67
N ILE A 171 -9.15 26.92 -5.95
CA ILE A 171 -9.19 25.64 -5.21
C ILE A 171 -10.20 25.74 -4.07
N VAL A 172 -10.15 26.81 -3.28
CA VAL A 172 -11.11 27.08 -2.20
C VAL A 172 -12.55 27.11 -2.75
N TYR A 173 -12.77 27.78 -3.88
CA TYR A 173 -14.06 27.80 -4.56
C TYR A 173 -14.53 26.40 -4.96
N ALA A 174 -13.66 25.61 -5.60
CA ALA A 174 -13.99 24.24 -6.01
C ALA A 174 -14.39 23.37 -4.82
N PHE A 175 -13.68 23.47 -3.70
CA PHE A 175 -13.95 22.65 -2.50
C PHE A 175 -15.20 23.10 -1.74
N LYS A 176 -15.54 24.40 -1.78
CA LYS A 176 -16.75 24.92 -1.13
C LYS A 176 -18.02 24.74 -1.95
N ASN A 177 -17.92 24.84 -3.28
CA ASN A 177 -19.11 24.92 -4.15
C ASN A 177 -19.35 23.65 -4.97
N VAL A 178 -18.30 22.95 -5.36
CA VAL A 178 -18.39 21.77 -6.26
C VAL A 178 -18.18 20.50 -5.46
N LEU A 179 -16.98 20.31 -4.91
CA LEU A 179 -16.57 19.14 -4.12
C LEU A 179 -16.91 19.32 -2.63
N LYS A 180 -18.13 19.78 -2.36
CA LYS A 180 -18.58 20.22 -1.02
C LYS A 180 -18.94 19.10 -0.06
N LYS A 181 -19.21 17.90 -0.59
CA LYS A 181 -19.67 16.76 0.22
C LYS A 181 -18.53 16.33 1.14
N PRO A 182 -18.74 16.23 2.46
CA PRO A 182 -17.81 15.56 3.36
C PRO A 182 -17.62 14.12 2.90
N VAL A 183 -16.42 13.59 3.09
CA VAL A 183 -16.08 12.20 2.81
C VAL A 183 -15.39 11.58 4.01
N THR A 184 -15.47 10.26 4.12
CA THR A 184 -14.74 9.53 5.14
C THR A 184 -13.27 9.41 4.74
N TRP A 185 -12.39 9.77 5.66
CA TRP A 185 -10.95 9.67 5.52
C TRP A 185 -10.38 8.63 6.46
N LEU A 186 -9.46 7.83 5.94
CA LEU A 186 -8.43 7.17 6.73
C LEU A 186 -7.28 8.16 6.91
N PHE A 187 -6.98 8.53 8.15
CA PHE A 187 -5.97 9.52 8.52
C PHE A 187 -4.88 8.88 9.39
N VAL A 188 -3.62 9.24 9.14
CA VAL A 188 -2.47 8.92 9.99
C VAL A 188 -1.60 10.16 10.14
N ASP A 189 -1.28 10.50 11.38
CA ASP A 189 -0.25 11.49 11.70
C ASP A 189 1.13 10.80 11.72
N LEU A 190 2.03 11.25 10.84
CA LEU A 190 3.40 10.78 10.71
C LEU A 190 4.39 11.77 11.35
N GLY A 191 3.91 12.81 12.03
CA GLY A 191 4.73 13.76 12.77
C GLY A 191 5.42 13.11 13.97
N GLU A 192 6.65 13.53 14.25
CA GLU A 192 7.42 13.06 15.42
C GLU A 192 6.82 13.55 16.75
N LYS A 193 6.08 14.65 16.72
CA LYS A 193 5.47 15.27 17.89
C LYS A 193 3.95 15.26 17.73
N THR A 194 3.28 14.68 18.72
CA THR A 194 1.82 14.72 18.81
C THR A 194 1.35 16.16 19.03
N ILE A 195 0.45 16.63 18.17
CA ILE A 195 -0.16 17.96 18.28
C ILE A 195 -1.31 17.91 19.29
N THR A 196 -1.28 18.80 20.29
CA THR A 196 -2.28 18.87 21.37
C THR A 196 -2.78 20.31 21.56
N PRO A 197 -4.09 20.59 21.41
CA PRO A 197 -5.13 19.67 20.96
C PRO A 197 -4.98 19.33 19.46
N SER A 198 -5.35 18.11 19.11
CA SER A 198 -5.31 17.63 17.72
C SER A 198 -6.35 18.38 16.86
N PRO A 199 -5.98 18.96 15.70
CA PRO A 199 -6.93 19.63 14.81
C PRO A 199 -8.05 18.74 14.27
N ILE A 200 -7.92 17.41 14.33
CA ILE A 200 -9.00 16.49 13.93
C ILE A 200 -9.97 16.15 15.07
N GLU A 201 -9.66 16.49 16.33
CA GLU A 201 -10.48 16.13 17.49
C GLU A 201 -11.93 16.68 17.42
N PRO A 202 -12.18 17.92 16.93
CA PRO A 202 -13.54 18.44 16.74
C PRO A 202 -14.41 17.62 15.78
N HIS A 203 -13.81 16.74 14.99
CA HIS A 203 -14.48 15.89 14.03
C HIS A 203 -14.70 14.46 14.54
N PHE A 204 -14.57 14.24 15.85
CA PHE A 204 -14.85 12.98 16.54
C PHE A 204 -14.19 11.75 15.88
N PRO A 205 -12.85 11.74 15.74
CA PRO A 205 -12.16 10.70 15.02
C PRO A 205 -12.27 9.33 15.72
N ILE A 206 -12.57 8.28 14.95
CA ILE A 206 -12.54 6.90 15.45
C ILE A 206 -11.12 6.38 15.32
N LYS A 207 -10.40 6.30 16.44
CA LYS A 207 -8.99 5.89 16.49
C LYS A 207 -8.86 4.38 16.59
N LYS A 208 -7.92 3.80 15.83
CA LYS A 208 -7.53 2.40 15.88
C LYS A 208 -6.03 2.25 15.78
N THR A 209 -5.44 1.62 16.78
CA THR A 209 -4.01 1.31 16.81
C THR A 209 -3.75 0.00 16.08
N ALA A 210 -2.86 0.01 15.09
CA ALA A 210 -2.38 -1.22 14.47
C ALA A 210 -1.40 -1.91 15.42
N ILE A 211 -1.83 -3.03 15.99
CA ILE A 211 -1.01 -3.85 16.89
C ILE A 211 -0.52 -5.07 16.12
N PRO A 212 0.80 -5.26 15.98
CA PRO A 212 1.33 -6.45 15.36
C PRO A 212 1.09 -7.68 16.24
N THR A 213 0.89 -8.83 15.61
CA THR A 213 0.65 -10.13 16.24
C THR A 213 1.51 -11.18 15.54
N ALA A 214 2.02 -12.14 16.31
CA ALA A 214 2.74 -13.29 15.80
C ALA A 214 1.86 -14.54 15.84
N GLN A 215 1.90 -15.33 14.79
CA GLN A 215 1.24 -16.63 14.68
C GLN A 215 2.29 -17.70 14.37
N GLU A 216 2.22 -18.82 15.08
CA GLU A 216 3.03 -20.01 14.79
C GLU A 216 2.42 -20.79 13.63
N MET A 217 3.28 -21.38 12.80
CA MET A 217 2.87 -22.30 11.76
C MET A 217 3.94 -23.39 11.56
N LYS A 218 3.48 -24.62 11.35
CA LYS A 218 4.33 -25.74 10.94
C LYS A 218 4.08 -25.96 9.45
N VAL A 219 5.13 -25.87 8.64
CA VAL A 219 5.01 -25.96 7.18
C VAL A 219 6.14 -26.79 6.58
N ASN A 220 5.88 -27.42 5.44
CA ASN A 220 6.93 -27.88 4.55
C ASN A 220 7.46 -26.70 3.74
N VAL A 221 8.77 -26.47 3.83
CA VAL A 221 9.49 -25.41 3.12
C VAL A 221 10.22 -26.05 1.93
N PRO A 222 9.98 -25.58 0.69
CA PRO A 222 10.75 -25.99 -0.47
C PRO A 222 12.16 -25.39 -0.44
N SER A 223 13.05 -25.81 -1.34
CA SER A 223 14.34 -25.15 -1.48
C SER A 223 14.15 -23.67 -1.86
N LEU A 224 14.63 -22.77 -1.00
CA LEU A 224 14.67 -21.33 -1.28
C LEU A 224 15.98 -20.89 -1.93
N LEU A 225 16.82 -21.83 -2.37
CA LEU A 225 18.05 -21.52 -3.11
C LEU A 225 17.71 -21.36 -4.60
N PRO A 226 17.96 -20.18 -5.21
CA PRO A 226 17.73 -20.00 -6.63
C PRO A 226 18.72 -20.82 -7.47
N PRO A 227 18.38 -21.14 -8.73
CA PRO A 227 19.30 -21.77 -9.68
C PRO A 227 20.60 -20.97 -9.81
N THR A 228 21.75 -21.65 -9.90
CA THR A 228 23.10 -21.02 -9.92
C THR A 228 23.79 -21.05 -11.29
N ASP A 229 23.27 -21.82 -12.26
CA ASP A 229 23.94 -22.01 -13.56
C ASP A 229 23.67 -20.89 -14.56
N VAL A 230 24.73 -20.49 -15.27
CA VAL A 230 24.76 -19.33 -16.16
C VAL A 230 24.47 -19.74 -17.61
N ASP A 231 23.34 -20.38 -17.88
CA ASP A 231 22.93 -20.62 -19.28
C ASP A 231 22.09 -19.46 -19.83
N LYS A 232 22.09 -19.24 -21.15
CA LYS A 232 21.27 -18.21 -21.80
C LYS A 232 19.76 -18.42 -21.60
N ALA A 233 19.37 -19.60 -21.13
CA ALA A 233 18.02 -19.95 -20.69
C ALA A 233 17.69 -19.55 -19.23
N TYR A 234 18.65 -18.99 -18.47
CA TYR A 234 18.50 -18.60 -17.04
C TYR A 234 17.27 -17.75 -16.73
N GLY A 235 16.76 -17.01 -17.72
CA GLY A 235 15.50 -16.29 -17.58
C GLY A 235 14.33 -17.20 -17.22
N ALA A 236 14.22 -18.38 -17.85
CA ALA A 236 13.12 -19.31 -17.65
C ALA A 236 13.24 -20.06 -16.30
N ASP A 237 14.39 -20.65 -15.99
CA ASP A 237 14.57 -21.41 -14.74
C ASP A 237 14.43 -20.52 -13.48
N PHE A 238 14.94 -19.29 -13.55
CA PHE A 238 14.76 -18.33 -12.46
C PHE A 238 13.31 -17.82 -12.38
N GLU A 239 12.63 -17.65 -13.51
CA GLU A 239 11.21 -17.28 -13.56
C GLU A 239 10.34 -18.39 -12.94
N ASP A 240 10.56 -19.64 -13.31
CA ASP A 240 9.85 -20.80 -12.75
C ASP A 240 10.09 -20.90 -11.24
N TYR A 241 11.35 -20.83 -10.79
CA TYR A 241 11.69 -20.78 -9.35
C TYR A 241 10.97 -19.63 -8.63
N ALA A 242 10.94 -18.43 -9.24
CA ALA A 242 10.33 -17.26 -8.65
C ALA A 242 8.81 -17.39 -8.55
N VAL A 243 8.16 -17.95 -9.58
CA VAL A 243 6.72 -18.22 -9.61
C VAL A 243 6.35 -19.28 -8.58
N GLU A 244 7.07 -20.39 -8.53
CA GLU A 244 6.88 -21.47 -7.56
C GLU A 244 7.06 -20.98 -6.12
N THR A 245 8.11 -20.20 -5.86
CA THR A 245 8.36 -19.60 -4.55
C THR A 245 7.25 -18.63 -4.15
N GLN A 246 6.76 -17.84 -5.11
CA GLN A 246 5.65 -16.89 -4.89
C GLN A 246 4.33 -17.61 -4.62
N GLU A 247 4.05 -18.72 -5.31
CA GLU A 247 2.88 -19.56 -5.06
C GLU A 247 2.93 -20.17 -3.65
N TRP A 248 4.05 -20.81 -3.30
CA TRP A 248 4.26 -21.36 -1.95
C TRP A 248 4.11 -20.29 -0.87
N LEU A 249 4.75 -19.13 -1.03
CA LEU A 249 4.64 -18.02 -0.09
C LEU A 249 3.19 -17.52 0.03
N SER A 250 2.43 -17.54 -1.07
CA SER A 250 1.01 -17.16 -1.04
C SER A 250 0.19 -18.14 -0.18
N LEU A 251 0.45 -19.44 -0.26
CA LEU A 251 -0.18 -20.44 0.60
C LEU A 251 0.19 -20.26 2.08
N VAL A 252 1.45 -19.89 2.36
CA VAL A 252 1.91 -19.52 3.71
C VAL A 252 1.12 -18.32 4.22
N LEU A 253 0.99 -17.26 3.42
CA LEU A 253 0.25 -16.06 3.81
C LEU A 253 -1.24 -16.33 4.02
N LEU A 254 -1.82 -17.25 3.26
CA LEU A 254 -3.21 -17.70 3.42
C LEU A 254 -3.44 -18.65 4.60
N GLY A 255 -2.37 -19.24 5.17
CA GLY A 255 -2.49 -20.30 6.17
C GLY A 255 -3.13 -21.56 5.60
N SER A 256 -2.84 -21.88 4.35
CA SER A 256 -3.41 -23.03 3.65
C SER A 256 -2.96 -24.34 4.30
N PRO A 257 -3.83 -25.36 4.44
CA PRO A 257 -3.42 -26.69 4.90
C PRO A 257 -2.51 -27.41 3.89
N ARG A 258 -2.46 -26.98 2.62
CA ARG A 258 -1.66 -27.62 1.54
C ARG A 258 -0.15 -27.61 1.76
N ILE A 259 0.32 -26.79 2.69
CA ILE A 259 1.73 -26.69 3.05
C ILE A 259 2.01 -27.34 4.41
N ASP A 260 0.99 -27.90 5.08
CA ASP A 260 1.16 -28.60 6.34
C ASP A 260 1.87 -29.95 6.08
N PRO A 261 2.92 -30.31 6.85
CA PRO A 261 3.59 -31.61 6.70
C PRO A 261 2.68 -32.82 6.90
N ASP A 262 1.59 -32.65 7.65
CA ASP A 262 0.66 -33.72 8.02
C ASP A 262 -0.59 -33.72 7.11
N ASP A 263 -0.58 -32.95 6.02
CA ASP A 263 -1.71 -32.83 5.11
C ASP A 263 -1.98 -34.12 4.31
N LYS A 264 -3.26 -34.52 4.25
CA LYS A 264 -3.72 -35.76 3.61
C LYS A 264 -4.93 -35.51 2.71
N ILE A 265 -4.82 -34.53 1.83
CA ILE A 265 -5.89 -34.25 0.88
C ILE A 265 -6.02 -35.34 -0.17
N ASP A 266 -7.26 -35.66 -0.53
CA ASP A 266 -7.55 -36.48 -1.69
C ASP A 266 -7.06 -35.79 -2.97
N SER A 267 -6.28 -36.52 -3.78
CA SER A 267 -5.79 -36.08 -5.09
C SER A 267 -6.89 -35.66 -6.07
N ALA A 268 -8.11 -36.17 -5.91
CA ALA A 268 -9.29 -35.75 -6.68
C ALA A 268 -9.75 -34.33 -6.31
N LEU A 269 -9.45 -33.84 -5.10
CA LEU A 269 -9.80 -32.52 -4.59
C LEU A 269 -8.69 -31.49 -4.77
N SER A 270 -7.43 -31.91 -4.66
CA SER A 270 -6.26 -31.03 -4.84
C SER A 270 -5.11 -31.79 -5.48
N ARG A 271 -4.59 -31.22 -6.57
CA ARG A 271 -3.37 -31.71 -7.24
C ARG A 271 -2.15 -30.83 -6.96
N TYR A 272 -2.31 -29.82 -6.10
CA TYR A 272 -1.18 -28.99 -5.70
C TYR A 272 -0.12 -29.85 -5.02
N VAL A 273 1.13 -29.68 -5.44
CA VAL A 273 2.32 -30.28 -4.86
C VAL A 273 3.29 -29.14 -4.60
N LEU A 274 4.01 -29.22 -3.48
CA LEU A 274 5.03 -28.24 -3.15
C LEU A 274 6.15 -28.26 -4.20
N PRO A 275 6.75 -27.10 -4.51
CA PRO A 275 7.83 -27.04 -5.49
C PRO A 275 9.10 -27.72 -4.98
N GLY A 276 9.83 -28.36 -5.89
CA GLY A 276 11.10 -29.03 -5.63
C GLY A 276 10.98 -30.45 -5.05
N ASP A 277 12.10 -31.18 -5.11
CA ASP A 277 12.20 -32.58 -4.68
C ASP A 277 12.50 -32.75 -3.19
N THR A 278 12.99 -31.69 -2.54
CA THR A 278 13.38 -31.69 -1.14
C THR A 278 12.50 -30.76 -0.32
N LEU A 279 11.80 -31.34 0.64
CA LEU A 279 10.94 -30.62 1.58
C LEU A 279 11.51 -30.74 2.98
N THR A 280 11.59 -29.59 3.66
CA THR A 280 11.99 -29.55 5.08
C THR A 280 10.82 -29.09 5.91
N ALA A 281 10.38 -29.93 6.86
CA ALA A 281 9.41 -29.50 7.86
C ALA A 281 10.06 -28.46 8.77
N CYS A 282 9.49 -27.25 8.81
CA CYS A 282 10.01 -26.12 9.53
C CYS A 282 8.90 -25.45 10.35
N LYS A 283 9.29 -24.86 11.48
CA LYS A 283 8.42 -23.96 12.23
C LYS A 283 8.70 -22.53 11.78
N LEU A 284 7.67 -21.85 11.29
CA LEU A 284 7.73 -20.46 10.93
C LEU A 284 6.89 -19.63 11.89
N ARG A 285 7.27 -18.36 12.03
CA ARG A 285 6.49 -17.31 12.65
C ARG A 285 6.02 -16.35 11.58
N LYS A 286 4.71 -16.14 11.54
CA LYS A 286 4.06 -15.10 10.75
C LYS A 286 3.74 -13.91 11.64
N PHE A 287 4.43 -12.80 11.41
CA PHE A 287 4.24 -11.54 12.11
C PHE A 287 3.45 -10.56 11.22
N PHE A 288 2.31 -10.07 11.70
CA PHE A 288 1.40 -9.24 10.90
C PHE A 288 0.57 -8.30 11.78
N GLY A 289 0.14 -7.16 11.23
CA GLY A 289 -0.85 -6.29 11.89
C GLY A 289 -2.25 -6.89 11.81
N LYS A 290 -3.00 -6.96 12.93
CA LYS A 290 -4.40 -7.41 12.89
C LYS A 290 -5.23 -6.51 11.98
N ARG A 291 -5.97 -7.14 11.03
CA ARG A 291 -6.91 -6.48 10.10
C ARG A 291 -8.09 -5.75 10.76
N GLN A 292 -8.24 -5.85 12.08
CA GLN A 292 -9.30 -5.17 12.83
C GLN A 292 -9.32 -3.66 12.59
N ALA A 293 -8.18 -3.08 12.17
CA ALA A 293 -8.16 -1.71 11.67
C ALA A 293 -9.07 -1.60 10.45
N LEU A 294 -8.71 -2.19 9.30
CA LEU A 294 -9.27 -1.89 7.96
C LEU A 294 -10.56 -2.60 7.56
N CYS A 295 -10.87 -3.81 8.04
CA CYS A 295 -12.11 -4.50 7.62
C CYS A 295 -13.38 -3.78 8.12
N ASP A 296 -13.31 -3.05 9.24
CA ASP A 296 -14.41 -2.19 9.69
C ASP A 296 -14.47 -0.84 8.92
N PHE A 297 -13.49 -0.56 8.05
CA PHE A 297 -13.52 0.59 7.13
C PHE A 297 -14.01 0.22 5.72
N GLU A 298 -13.90 -1.04 5.31
CA GLU A 298 -14.43 -1.54 4.02
C GLU A 298 -15.89 -2.03 4.11
N ALA A 299 -16.42 -2.26 5.33
CA ALA A 299 -17.72 -2.89 5.56
C ALA A 299 -18.90 -1.94 5.88
N ALA A 300 -18.84 -0.65 5.50
CA ALA A 300 -19.98 0.27 5.62
C ALA A 300 -20.06 1.22 4.43
#